data_AF-A0A1M6YBS2-F1
#
_entry.id   AF-A0A1M6YBS2-F1
#
_cell.length_a   1.000
_cell.length_b   1.000
_cell.length_c   1.000
_cell.angle_alpha   90.00
_cell.angle_beta   90.00
_cell.angle_gamma   90.00
#
_symmetry.space_group_name_H-M   'P 1'
#
loop_
_entity.id
_entity.type
_entity.pdbx_description
1 polymer ?
#
loop_
_entity_poly.entity_id
_entity_poly.type
_entity_poly.pdbx_seq_one_letter_code
_entity_poly.pdbx_strand_id
1 'polypeptide(L)' 'MSIALGSHIGEGSIVAMGCVVSGKIPALSIIAGNPCKVISQRDKNNYEENKKKGAIYLKAKKQGLISPEYHHGFSDKNT' A
#
# COMPACT_ATOMS: atom_id res chain seq x y z
N MET A 1 1.95 3.67 -9.98
CA MET A 1 2.71 4.38 -8.92
C MET A 1 4.17 4.31 -9.33
N SER A 2 4.92 5.38 -9.13
CA SER A 2 6.37 5.45 -9.40
C SER A 2 7.10 6.02 -8.20
N ILE A 3 8.34 5.57 -7.95
CA ILE A 3 9.19 6.03 -6.85
C ILE A 3 10.47 6.60 -7.45
N ALA A 4 10.73 7.89 -7.24
CA ALA A 4 11.93 8.55 -7.72
C ALA A 4 13.18 8.07 -6.96
N LEU A 5 14.31 8.00 -7.66
CA LEU A 5 15.60 7.63 -7.07
C LEU A 5 15.95 8.54 -5.89
N GLY A 6 16.50 7.97 -4.81
CA GLY A 6 16.82 8.70 -3.58
C GLY A 6 15.62 8.98 -2.66
N SER A 7 14.42 8.50 -3.02
CA SER A 7 13.28 8.57 -2.12
C SER A 7 13.41 7.56 -0.98
N HIS A 8 12.97 7.94 0.21
CA HIS A 8 12.93 7.07 1.39
C HIS A 8 11.50 7.02 1.92
N ILE A 9 10.91 5.83 1.96
CA ILE A 9 9.55 5.62 2.49
C ILE A 9 9.68 5.02 3.88
N GLY A 10 9.19 5.75 4.89
CA GLY A 10 9.14 5.28 6.26
C GLY A 10 8.27 4.03 6.42
N GLU A 11 8.60 3.23 7.43
CA GLU A 11 7.91 1.97 7.67
C GLU A 11 6.40 2.17 7.94
N GLY A 12 5.59 1.24 7.44
CA GLY A 12 4.15 1.23 7.68
C GLY A 12 3.34 2.27 6.90
N SER A 13 3.98 3.09 6.06
CA SER A 13 3.32 4.09 5.22
C SER A 13 2.39 3.45 4.17
N ILE A 14 1.32 4.18 3.82
CA ILE A 14 0.35 3.81 2.79
C ILE A 14 0.52 4.75 1.60
N VAL A 15 0.70 4.17 0.41
CA VAL A 15 0.88 4.93 -0.83
C VAL A 15 -0.32 4.67 -1.75
N ALA A 16 -1.06 5.72 -2.08
CA ALA A 16 -2.18 5.61 -3.00
C ALA A 16 -1.74 5.17 -4.40
N MET A 17 -2.64 4.51 -5.13
CA MET A 17 -2.42 4.22 -6.54
C MET A 17 -2.18 5.51 -7.35
N GLY A 18 -1.40 5.40 -8.43
CA GLY A 18 -1.10 6.56 -9.30
C GLY A 18 -0.16 7.63 -8.71
N CYS A 19 0.28 7.51 -7.45
CA CYS A 19 1.19 8.48 -6.83
C CYS A 19 2.61 8.42 -7.43
N VAL A 20 3.26 9.60 -7.53
CA VAL A 20 4.69 9.76 -7.86
C VAL A 20 5.43 10.21 -6.59
N VAL A 21 6.14 9.28 -5.97
CA VAL A 21 6.83 9.49 -4.70
C VAL A 21 8.18 10.15 -4.95
N SER A 22 8.45 11.25 -4.26
CA SER A 22 9.76 11.90 -4.19
C SER A 22 10.11 12.30 -2.75
N GLY A 23 11.39 12.23 -2.40
CA GLY A 23 11.89 12.70 -1.10
C GLY A 23 11.68 11.71 0.07
N LYS A 24 11.59 12.25 1.29
CA LYS A 24 11.47 11.46 2.53
C LYS A 24 10.02 11.46 3.02
N ILE A 25 9.44 10.28 3.13
CA ILE A 25 8.08 10.08 3.65
C ILE A 25 8.21 9.58 5.10
N PRO A 26 7.60 10.26 6.09
CA PRO A 26 7.63 9.78 7.47
C PRO A 26 6.95 8.41 7.61
N ALA A 27 7.33 7.66 8.64
CA ALA A 27 6.69 6.39 8.98
C ALA A 27 5.18 6.60 9.24
N LEU A 28 4.40 5.55 8.97
CA LEU A 28 2.94 5.51 9.18
C LEU A 28 2.15 6.58 8.39
N SER A 29 2.76 7.29 7.45
CA SER A 29 2.08 8.34 6.70
C SER A 29 1.23 7.77 5.56
N ILE A 30 0.09 8.39 5.28
CA ILE A 30 -0.74 8.10 4.11
C ILE A 30 -0.47 9.19 3.07
N ILE A 31 0.02 8.80 1.90
CA ILE A 31 0.39 9.72 0.82
C ILE A 31 -0.42 9.47 -0.46
N ALA A 32 -0.78 10.55 -1.15
CA ALA A 32 -1.51 10.49 -2.41
C ALA A 32 -1.18 11.67 -3.34
N GLY A 33 -1.52 11.53 -4.63
CA GLY A 33 -1.39 12.57 -5.65
C GLY A 33 -0.09 12.53 -6.46
N ASN A 34 0.01 13.43 -7.44
CA ASN A 34 1.19 13.65 -8.27
C ASN A 34 1.38 15.18 -8.46
N PRO A 35 2.34 15.83 -7.77
CA PRO A 35 3.33 15.23 -6.86
C PRO A 35 2.68 14.73 -5.57
N CYS A 36 3.23 13.67 -4.99
CA CYS A 36 2.63 13.00 -3.84
C CYS A 36 2.83 13.80 -2.54
N LYS A 37 1.77 13.91 -1.73
CA LYS A 37 1.77 14.64 -0.45
C LYS A 37 1.21 13.78 0.67
N VAL A 38 1.63 14.07 1.90
CA VAL A 38 1.01 13.48 3.10
C VAL A 38 -0.41 14.04 3.24
N ILE A 39 -1.39 13.15 3.25
CA ILE A 39 -2.81 13.49 3.39
C ILE A 39 -3.38 13.05 4.74
N SER A 40 -2.76 12.07 5.41
CA SER A 40 -3.20 11.55 6.70
C SER A 40 -2.12 10.69 7.36
N GLN A 41 -2.43 10.14 8.53
CA GLN A 41 -1.65 9.14 9.26
C GLN A 41 -2.41 7.82 9.35
N ARG A 42 -1.69 6.71 9.27
CA ARG A 42 -2.20 5.36 9.46
C ARG A 42 -2.42 5.09 10.95
N ASP A 43 -3.44 4.29 11.26
CA ASP A 43 -3.60 3.74 12.60
C ASP A 43 -2.38 2.89 13.00
N LYS A 44 -1.64 3.40 13.98
CA LYS A 44 -0.43 2.77 14.52
C LYS A 44 -0.73 1.45 15.23
N ASN A 45 -1.79 1.39 16.01
CA ASN A 45 -2.09 0.21 16.83
C ASN A 45 -2.45 -0.98 15.94
N ASN A 46 -3.30 -0.72 14.94
CA ASN A 46 -3.67 -1.72 13.94
C ASN A 46 -2.44 -2.20 13.14
N TYR A 47 -1.55 -1.28 12.75
CA TYR A 47 -0.31 -1.64 12.07
C TYR A 47 0.57 -2.56 12.91
N GLU A 48 0.86 -2.18 14.16
CA GLU A 48 1.75 -2.94 15.05
C GLU A 48 1.17 -4.32 15.40
N GLU A 49 -0.15 -4.41 15.60
CA GLU A 49 -0.81 -5.69 15.84
C GLU A 49 -0.66 -6.66 14.65
N ASN A 50 -0.92 -6.17 13.42
CA ASN A 50 -0.77 -6.98 12.21
C ASN A 50 0.69 -7.37 11.95
N LYS A 51 1.63 -6.46 12.24
CA LYS A 51 3.07 -6.73 12.17
C LYS A 51 3.47 -7.85 13.13
N LYS A 52 3.02 -7.80 14.39
CA LYS A 52 3.27 -8.85 15.41
C LYS A 52 2.68 -10.20 15.00
N LYS A 53 1.47 -10.21 14.45
CA LYS A 53 0.82 -11.42 13.93
C LYS A 53 1.49 -11.97 12.66
N GLY A 54 2.38 -11.21 12.03
CA GLY A 54 2.98 -11.58 10.76
C GLY A 54 1.96 -11.68 9.63
N ALA A 55 0.89 -10.89 9.70
CA ALA A 55 -0.23 -10.86 8.76
C ALA A 55 0.18 -10.23 7.41
N ILE A 56 1.10 -10.89 6.71
CA ILE A 56 1.71 -10.43 5.46
C ILE A 56 1.17 -11.29 4.31
N TYR A 57 0.49 -10.65 3.36
CA TYR A 57 -0.13 -11.32 2.20
C TYR A 57 0.86 -12.24 1.46
N LEU A 58 2.06 -11.75 1.11
CA LEU A 58 3.04 -12.54 0.36
C LEU A 58 3.54 -13.77 1.14
N LYS A 59 3.62 -13.68 2.48
CA LYS A 59 4.00 -14.81 3.33
C LYS A 59 2.90 -15.86 3.35
N ALA A 60 1.67 -15.45 3.61
CA ALA A 60 0.51 -16.34 3.63
C ALA A 60 0.28 -17.01 2.28
N LYS A 61 0.43 -16.27 1.17
CA LYS A 61 0.32 -16.80 -0.20
C LYS A 61 1.40 -17.84 -0.50
N LYS A 62 2.65 -17.59 -0.11
CA LYS A 62 3.75 -18.54 -0.30
C LYS A 62 3.52 -19.85 0.49
N GLN A 63 2.81 -19.79 1.60
CA GLN A 63 2.44 -20.93 2.43
C GLN A 63 1.16 -21.65 1.96
N GLY A 64 0.51 -21.17 0.89
CA GLY A 64 -0.75 -21.73 0.40
C GLY A 64 -1.97 -21.46 1.31
N LEU A 65 -1.84 -20.60 2.32
CA LEU A 65 -2.91 -20.28 3.27
C LEU A 65 -3.98 -19.37 2.69
N ILE A 66 -3.65 -18.63 1.62
CA ILE A 66 -4.57 -17.72 0.93
C ILE A 66 -4.45 -17.89 -0.58
N SER A 67 -5.58 -17.82 -1.27
CA SER A 67 -5.65 -17.68 -2.73
C SER A 67 -6.57 -16.51 -3.07
N PRO A 68 -6.18 -15.63 -4.01
CA PRO A 68 -7.07 -14.55 -4.46
C PRO A 68 -8.22 -15.14 -5.27
N GLU A 69 -9.44 -14.71 -4.95
CA GLU A 69 -10.61 -14.95 -5.78
C GLU A 69 -10.67 -13.87 -6.87
N TYR A 70 -10.56 -14.30 -8.14
CA TYR A 70 -10.66 -13.39 -9.28
C TYR A 70 -12.02 -13.55 -9.95
N HIS A 71 -12.92 -12.59 -9.75
CA HIS A 71 -14.12 -12.49 -10.56
C HIS A 71 -13.77 -11.87 -11.91
N HIS A 72 -13.72 -12.70 -12.95
CA HIS A 72 -13.53 -12.26 -14.33
C HIS A 72 -14.86 -11.69 -14.84
N GLY A 73 -15.06 -10.38 -14.66
CA GLY A 73 -16.29 -9.73 -15.08
C GLY A 73 -16.20 -8.22 -15.04
N PHE A 74 -15.48 -7.63 -15.98
CA PHE A 74 -15.89 -6.34 -16.52
C PHE A 74 -16.69 -6.66 -17.78
N SER A 75 -17.99 -6.91 -17.63
CA SER A 75 -18.88 -6.90 -18.79
C SER A 75 -18.91 -5.45 -19.24
N ASP A 76 -18.34 -5.17 -20.41
CA ASP A 76 -18.44 -3.89 -21.09
C ASP A 76 -19.92 -3.55 -21.30
N LYS A 77 -20.53 -2.93 -20.29
CA LYS A 77 -21.85 -2.33 -20.42
C LYS A 77 -21.64 -0.89 -20.86
N ASN A 78 -21.83 -0.72 -22.17
CA ASN A 78 -22.12 0.52 -22.90
C ASN A 78 -20.98 1.54 -23.08
N THR A 79 -20.69 1.78 -24.37
CA THR A 79 -20.77 3.11 -25.01
C THR A 79 -21.25 4.26 -24.13
#